data_AF-A0A2E3VYJ5-F1
#
_entry.id   AF-A0A2E3VYJ5-F1
#
_cell.length_a   1.000
_cell.length_b   1.000
_cell.length_c   1.000
_cell.angle_alpha   90.00
_cell.angle_beta   90.00
_cell.angle_gamma   90.00
#
_symmetry.space_group_name_H-M   'P 1'
#
loop_
_entity.id
_entity.type
_entity.pdbx_description
1 polymer ?
#
loop_
_entity_poly.entity_id
_entity_poly.type
_entity_poly.pdbx_seq_one_letter_code
_entity_poly.pdbx_strand_id
1 'polypeptide(L)'
;MKKLLISLSMIMALAMTTGCGRFVRLLVSDLAFTTSQDNEQQILETTFTLSLGEVSLPGTSYSLPNNLGSFSLMAGDAMGDKVKLSLNLTEIFKLPSEDAKLPNGNDLPINTTGANVVEIPISGIVGSVYLASSNGQTLVGFAFSISQLDTLGQTIGNIGLFPNFDVRGVNVTAGIFSSGEEGKTGLAAFANLGDLEGDTPDDEAKPFMPIETTISKKQFRELKREMTKLKNSSQVLKVVKKEE
;
A
#
# COMPACT_ATOMS: atom_id res chain seq x y z
N MET A 1 12.87 41.84 -38.84
CA MET A 1 11.66 41.33 -38.16
C MET A 1 11.41 39.82 -38.31
N LYS A 2 11.94 39.11 -39.33
CA LYS A 2 11.80 37.63 -39.44
C LYS A 2 12.61 36.81 -38.42
N LYS A 3 13.71 37.34 -37.88
CA LYS A 3 14.55 36.64 -36.88
C LYS A 3 13.99 36.64 -35.46
N LEU A 4 13.02 37.51 -35.15
CA LEU A 4 12.40 37.61 -33.82
C LEU A 4 11.24 36.63 -33.62
N LEU A 5 10.63 36.15 -34.72
CA LEU A 5 9.53 35.18 -34.70
C LEU A 5 10.02 33.73 -34.53
N ILE A 6 11.27 33.44 -34.88
CA ILE A 6 11.83 32.08 -34.78
C ILE A 6 12.29 31.77 -33.34
N SER A 7 12.76 32.77 -32.59
CA SER A 7 13.18 32.57 -31.18
C SER A 7 12.01 32.33 -30.22
N LEU A 8 10.81 32.84 -30.53
CA LEU A 8 9.62 32.64 -29.69
C LEU A 8 9.03 31.23 -29.83
N SER A 9 9.22 30.57 -30.98
CA SER A 9 8.74 29.20 -31.24
C SER A 9 9.55 28.14 -30.49
N MET A 10 10.80 28.41 -30.11
CA MET A 10 11.68 27.42 -29.47
C MET A 10 11.49 27.34 -27.95
N ILE A 11 10.99 28.41 -27.32
CA ILE A 11 10.71 28.46 -25.88
C ILE A 11 9.38 27.73 -25.55
N MET A 12 8.42 27.72 -26.47
CA MET A 12 7.13 27.03 -26.28
C MET A 12 7.24 25.49 -26.39
N ALA A 13 8.25 24.97 -27.09
CA ALA A 13 8.50 23.54 -27.20
C ALA A 13 9.16 22.92 -25.94
N LEU A 14 9.83 23.72 -25.11
CA LEU A 14 10.42 23.24 -23.84
C LEU A 14 9.39 23.13 -22.69
N ALA A 15 8.21 23.75 -22.82
CA ALA A 15 7.18 23.71 -21.78
C ALA A 15 6.39 22.39 -21.72
N MET A 16 6.57 21.48 -22.69
CA MET A 16 5.85 20.19 -22.72
C MET A 16 6.65 18.99 -22.18
N THR A 17 7.86 19.19 -21.64
CA THR A 17 8.70 18.07 -21.15
C THR A 17 8.68 17.89 -19.62
N THR A 18 7.96 18.71 -18.85
CA THR A 18 7.82 18.56 -17.39
C THR A 18 6.68 17.62 -16.95
N GLY A 19 6.32 16.64 -17.80
CA GLY A 19 5.25 15.66 -17.53
C GLY A 19 5.70 14.34 -16.88
N CYS A 20 6.99 14.17 -16.58
CA CYS A 20 7.50 12.95 -15.93
C CYS A 20 7.39 13.06 -14.40
N GLY A 21 6.21 12.81 -13.83
CA GLY A 21 6.07 12.73 -12.37
C GLY A 21 4.70 12.30 -11.84
N ARG A 22 3.64 12.33 -12.65
CA ARG A 22 2.27 12.05 -12.19
C ARG A 22 1.86 10.56 -12.17
N PHE A 23 2.70 9.66 -12.65
CA PHE A 23 2.26 8.29 -12.96
C PHE A 23 2.00 7.39 -11.73
N VAL A 24 2.64 7.66 -10.58
CA VAL A 24 2.53 6.82 -9.37
C VAL A 24 1.75 7.53 -8.24
N ARG A 25 1.13 8.68 -8.51
CA ARG A 25 0.42 9.41 -7.45
C ARG A 25 -0.94 8.76 -7.19
N LEU A 26 -1.06 8.26 -5.96
CA LEU A 26 -2.27 7.80 -5.26
C LEU A 26 -2.76 6.41 -5.69
N LEU A 27 -1.97 5.37 -5.40
CA LEU A 27 -2.50 3.99 -5.39
C LEU A 27 -3.70 3.89 -4.44
N VAL A 28 -3.61 4.53 -3.27
CA VAL A 28 -4.73 4.74 -2.35
C VAL A 28 -5.28 6.15 -2.57
N SER A 29 -6.55 6.25 -2.91
CA SER A 29 -7.24 7.53 -3.17
C SER A 29 -8.11 7.99 -2.02
N ASP A 30 -8.55 7.08 -1.15
CA ASP A 30 -9.31 7.41 0.04
C ASP A 30 -9.00 6.43 1.17
N LEU A 31 -9.20 6.89 2.40
CA LEU A 31 -9.04 6.10 3.61
C LEU A 31 -10.18 6.43 4.57
N ALA A 32 -10.84 5.40 5.08
CA ALA A 32 -11.80 5.51 6.16
C ALA A 32 -11.43 4.50 7.25
N PHE A 33 -11.55 4.88 8.50
CA PHE A 33 -11.38 3.97 9.62
C PHE A 33 -12.34 4.32 10.74
N THR A 34 -12.73 3.31 11.51
CA THR A 34 -13.58 3.45 12.69
C THR A 34 -13.13 2.44 13.73
N THR A 35 -13.13 2.86 14.98
CA THR A 35 -12.95 1.99 16.14
C THR A 35 -14.30 1.76 16.79
N SER A 36 -14.54 0.54 17.25
CA SER A 36 -15.75 0.17 17.98
C SER A 36 -15.43 -0.82 19.08
N GLN A 37 -16.32 -0.89 20.06
CA GLN A 37 -16.24 -1.88 21.13
C GLN A 37 -17.38 -2.88 20.94
N ASP A 38 -17.05 -4.15 20.80
CA ASP A 38 -18.01 -5.25 20.67
C ASP A 38 -17.64 -6.37 21.64
N ASN A 39 -18.53 -6.70 22.57
CA ASN A 39 -18.31 -7.72 23.62
C ASN A 39 -16.96 -7.57 24.35
N GLU A 40 -16.63 -6.36 24.81
CA GLU A 40 -15.35 -6.01 25.48
C GLU A 40 -14.11 -6.10 24.58
N GLN A 41 -14.26 -6.37 23.29
CA GLN A 41 -13.17 -6.38 22.31
C GLN A 41 -13.16 -5.06 21.53
N GLN A 42 -11.97 -4.51 21.33
CA GLN A 42 -11.76 -3.32 20.52
C GLN A 42 -11.53 -3.75 19.06
N ILE A 43 -12.45 -3.36 18.18
CA ILE A 43 -12.40 -3.68 16.76
C ILE A 43 -12.03 -2.43 15.96
N LEU A 44 -10.97 -2.52 15.15
CA LEU A 44 -10.58 -1.52 14.17
C LEU A 44 -11.06 -1.95 12.78
N GLU A 45 -11.95 -1.18 12.19
CA GLU A 45 -12.26 -1.29 10.77
C GLU A 45 -11.45 -0.24 9.99
N THR A 46 -10.77 -0.66 8.93
CA THR A 46 -10.05 0.25 8.03
C THR A 46 -10.37 -0.10 6.59
N THR A 47 -10.73 0.89 5.78
CA THR A 47 -11.05 0.74 4.36
C THR A 47 -10.13 1.64 3.53
N PHE A 48 -9.25 1.02 2.76
CA PHE A 48 -8.42 1.68 1.76
C PHE A 48 -9.14 1.63 0.42
N THR A 49 -9.39 2.78 -0.18
CA THR A 49 -9.91 2.85 -1.56
C THR A 49 -8.74 2.95 -2.52
N LEU A 50 -8.66 2.04 -3.46
CA LEU A 50 -7.58 1.92 -4.43
C LEU A 50 -7.97 2.49 -5.80
N SER A 51 -7.05 3.24 -6.41
CA SER A 51 -7.18 3.76 -7.78
C SER A 51 -6.43 2.88 -8.77
N LEU A 52 -7.03 1.74 -9.15
CA LEU A 52 -6.41 0.74 -10.03
C LEU A 52 -6.65 0.97 -11.54
N GLY A 53 -7.52 1.91 -11.92
CA GLY A 53 -7.87 2.17 -13.32
C GLY A 53 -8.98 1.25 -13.82
N GLU A 54 -8.76 0.55 -14.94
CA GLU A 54 -9.73 -0.41 -15.51
C GLU A 54 -9.61 -1.82 -14.92
N VAL A 55 -8.67 -1.99 -14.00
CA VAL A 55 -8.41 -3.23 -13.27
C VAL A 55 -9.30 -3.26 -12.04
N SER A 56 -9.81 -4.44 -11.69
CA SER A 56 -10.62 -4.65 -10.49
C SER A 56 -10.04 -5.70 -9.56
N LEU A 57 -10.37 -5.60 -8.27
CA LEU A 57 -10.09 -6.62 -7.27
C LEU A 57 -11.06 -7.83 -7.42
N PRO A 58 -10.68 -9.03 -6.96
CA PRO A 58 -11.46 -10.26 -7.19
C PRO A 58 -12.74 -10.42 -6.35
N GLY A 59 -13.10 -9.47 -5.46
CA GLY A 59 -14.32 -9.58 -4.66
C GLY A 59 -14.28 -10.73 -3.65
N THR A 60 -13.16 -10.91 -2.95
CA THR A 60 -12.88 -12.05 -2.04
C THR A 60 -12.67 -11.59 -0.61
N SER A 61 -13.09 -12.41 0.37
CA SER A 61 -12.82 -12.18 1.79
C SER A 61 -12.06 -13.36 2.38
N TYR A 62 -11.10 -13.05 3.25
CA TYR A 62 -10.21 -13.99 3.90
C TYR A 62 -10.26 -13.77 5.41
N SER A 63 -10.38 -14.84 6.17
CA SER A 63 -10.24 -14.79 7.62
C SER A 63 -8.77 -14.65 8.00
N LEU A 64 -8.50 -13.89 9.05
CA LEU A 64 -7.19 -13.91 9.71
C LEU A 64 -7.15 -15.06 10.73
N PRO A 65 -5.98 -15.65 11.01
CA PRO A 65 -5.84 -16.75 11.96
C PRO A 65 -6.43 -16.43 13.33
N ASN A 66 -6.79 -17.45 14.11
CA ASN A 66 -7.18 -17.32 15.53
C ASN A 66 -8.26 -16.25 15.82
N ASN A 67 -9.18 -15.99 14.86
CA ASN A 67 -10.21 -14.96 14.98
C ASN A 67 -9.64 -13.53 15.18
N LEU A 68 -8.45 -13.25 14.65
CA LEU A 68 -7.82 -11.92 14.73
C LEU A 68 -8.53 -10.89 13.85
N GLY A 69 -9.41 -11.32 12.95
CA GLY A 69 -10.14 -10.43 12.07
C GLY A 69 -10.40 -10.98 10.68
N SER A 70 -10.61 -10.06 9.73
CA SER A 70 -10.77 -10.37 8.31
C SER A 70 -10.06 -9.37 7.41
N PHE A 71 -9.66 -9.85 6.24
CA PHE A 71 -9.08 -9.11 5.13
C PHE A 71 -9.97 -9.30 3.90
N SER A 72 -10.50 -8.22 3.34
CA SER A 72 -11.43 -8.28 2.21
C SER A 72 -10.98 -7.40 1.05
N LEU A 73 -11.00 -7.98 -0.14
CA LEU A 73 -10.79 -7.32 -1.42
C LEU A 73 -12.15 -7.15 -2.08
N MET A 74 -12.62 -5.92 -2.20
CA MET A 74 -13.92 -5.60 -2.78
C MET A 74 -13.71 -5.00 -4.15
N ALA A 75 -14.31 -5.61 -5.17
CA ALA A 75 -14.40 -5.02 -6.49
C ALA A 75 -15.16 -3.69 -6.39
N GLY A 76 -14.57 -2.63 -6.91
CA GLY A 76 -15.14 -1.30 -6.86
C GLY A 76 -16.34 -1.12 -7.78
N ASP A 77 -17.24 -0.23 -7.39
CA ASP A 77 -18.17 0.43 -8.32
C ASP A 77 -17.55 1.76 -8.80
N ALA A 78 -18.36 2.79 -9.05
CA ALA A 78 -17.89 4.12 -9.40
C ALA A 78 -16.92 4.75 -8.37
N MET A 79 -16.88 4.24 -7.13
CA MET A 79 -16.02 4.75 -6.06
C MET A 79 -14.63 4.09 -5.99
N GLY A 80 -14.34 3.12 -6.87
CA GLY A 80 -13.06 2.43 -6.90
C GLY A 80 -12.99 1.18 -6.03
N ASP A 81 -11.99 0.34 -6.28
CA ASP A 81 -11.76 -0.91 -5.54
C ASP A 81 -11.41 -0.64 -4.08
N LYS A 82 -11.78 -1.54 -3.18
CA LYS A 82 -11.56 -1.34 -1.74
C LYS A 82 -10.85 -2.52 -1.12
N VAL A 83 -9.91 -2.23 -0.22
CA VAL A 83 -9.34 -3.21 0.70
C VAL A 83 -9.87 -2.87 2.09
N LYS A 84 -10.69 -3.77 2.65
CA LYS A 84 -11.23 -3.64 4.01
C LYS A 84 -10.50 -4.57 4.96
N LEU A 85 -10.03 -4.00 6.06
CA LEU A 85 -9.49 -4.69 7.22
C LEU A 85 -10.51 -4.56 8.35
N SER A 86 -10.75 -5.65 9.07
CA SER A 86 -11.50 -5.66 10.33
C SER A 86 -10.66 -6.41 11.33
N LEU A 87 -10.07 -5.72 12.29
CA LEU A 87 -9.01 -6.22 13.15
C LEU A 87 -9.45 -6.21 14.62
N ASN A 88 -9.26 -7.32 15.32
CA ASN A 88 -9.47 -7.41 16.76
C ASN A 88 -8.21 -6.96 17.49
N LEU A 89 -8.14 -5.67 17.83
CA LEU A 89 -6.95 -5.06 18.45
C LEU A 89 -6.62 -5.73 19.79
N THR A 90 -7.65 -6.09 20.56
CA THR A 90 -7.51 -6.75 21.87
C THR A 90 -6.77 -8.07 21.76
N GLU A 91 -7.04 -8.88 20.74
CA GLU A 91 -6.34 -10.15 20.55
C GLU A 91 -4.99 -9.98 19.85
N ILE A 92 -4.89 -9.07 18.88
CA ILE A 92 -3.65 -8.84 18.11
C ILE A 92 -2.52 -8.34 19.02
N PHE A 93 -2.79 -7.41 19.94
CA PHE A 93 -1.74 -6.87 20.83
C PHE A 93 -1.24 -7.86 21.89
N LYS A 94 -1.86 -9.05 22.01
CA LYS A 94 -1.33 -10.15 22.83
C LYS A 94 -0.28 -10.99 22.10
N LEU A 95 -0.19 -10.86 20.77
CA LEU A 95 0.75 -11.62 19.95
C LEU A 95 2.18 -11.10 20.12
N PRO A 96 3.19 -11.97 20.01
CA PRO A 96 4.57 -11.52 19.97
C PRO A 96 4.80 -10.62 18.76
N SER A 97 5.66 -9.62 18.94
CA SER A 97 6.13 -8.78 17.83
C SER A 97 7.38 -9.39 17.24
N GLU A 98 7.46 -9.37 15.91
CA GLU A 98 8.57 -9.93 15.13
C GLU A 98 9.13 -8.86 14.18
N ASP A 99 10.29 -9.14 13.58
CA ASP A 99 10.84 -8.31 12.50
C ASP A 99 9.99 -8.50 11.22
N ALA A 100 8.88 -7.77 11.17
CA ALA A 100 7.89 -7.87 10.10
C ALA A 100 8.49 -7.53 8.73
N LYS A 101 8.19 -8.35 7.72
CA LYS A 101 8.66 -8.16 6.35
C LYS A 101 7.51 -8.12 5.36
N LEU A 102 7.74 -7.51 4.21
CA LEU A 102 6.87 -7.66 3.05
C LEU A 102 6.89 -9.13 2.56
N PRO A 103 5.86 -9.59 1.81
CA PRO A 103 5.81 -10.98 1.32
C PRO A 103 6.98 -11.39 0.41
N ASN A 104 7.72 -10.43 -0.14
CA ASN A 104 8.94 -10.67 -0.90
C ASN A 104 10.22 -10.76 -0.04
N GLY A 105 10.11 -10.63 1.28
CA GLY A 105 11.22 -10.65 2.24
C GLY A 105 11.88 -9.30 2.49
N ASN A 106 11.46 -8.22 1.83
CA ASN A 106 12.02 -6.89 2.08
C ASN A 106 11.48 -6.28 3.38
N ASP A 107 12.22 -5.32 3.92
CA ASP A 107 11.75 -4.47 5.02
C ASP A 107 10.48 -3.71 4.64
N LEU A 108 9.67 -3.37 5.65
CA LEU A 108 8.51 -2.50 5.47
C LEU A 108 8.95 -1.11 4.98
N PRO A 109 8.15 -0.42 4.15
CA PRO A 109 8.50 0.90 3.62
C PRO A 109 8.28 2.04 4.64
N ILE A 110 8.27 1.70 5.93
CA ILE A 110 8.00 2.61 7.04
C ILE A 110 8.97 2.28 8.16
N ASN A 111 9.51 3.32 8.77
CA ASN A 111 10.36 3.21 9.94
C ASN A 111 9.51 2.88 11.17
N THR A 112 9.63 1.64 11.63
CA THR A 112 8.97 1.11 12.83
C THR A 112 9.94 0.98 14.01
N THR A 113 11.09 1.68 13.98
CA THR A 113 12.08 1.63 15.06
C THR A 113 11.45 2.00 16.40
N GLY A 114 11.55 1.10 17.37
CA GLY A 114 10.98 1.28 18.71
C GLY A 114 9.51 0.91 18.84
N ALA A 115 8.85 0.49 17.76
CA ALA A 115 7.49 -0.01 17.78
C ALA A 115 7.45 -1.53 17.60
N ASN A 116 6.48 -2.13 18.29
CA ASN A 116 6.15 -3.53 18.21
C ASN A 116 5.21 -3.75 17.01
N VAL A 117 5.75 -4.28 15.91
CA VAL A 117 4.95 -4.61 14.71
C VAL A 117 4.51 -6.06 14.80
N VAL A 118 3.20 -6.27 14.69
CA VAL A 118 2.58 -7.58 14.58
C VAL A 118 2.27 -7.84 13.10
N GLU A 119 2.93 -8.85 12.53
CA GLU A 119 2.64 -9.37 11.20
C GLU A 119 1.62 -10.51 11.31
N ILE A 120 0.50 -10.38 10.60
CA ILE A 120 -0.59 -11.35 10.61
C ILE A 120 -0.72 -11.94 9.20
N PRO A 121 -0.34 -13.20 8.97
CA PRO A 121 -0.48 -13.80 7.65
C PRO A 121 -1.95 -13.94 7.27
N ILE A 122 -2.30 -13.66 6.02
CA ILE A 122 -3.66 -13.81 5.52
C ILE A 122 -3.87 -15.27 5.08
N SER A 123 -4.89 -15.94 5.61
CA SER A 123 -5.15 -17.35 5.29
C SER A 123 -5.48 -17.54 3.81
N GLY A 124 -4.83 -18.52 3.16
CA GLY A 124 -5.09 -18.94 1.78
C GLY A 124 -4.39 -18.12 0.69
N ILE A 125 -3.69 -17.03 1.02
CA ILE A 125 -2.96 -16.21 0.03
C ILE A 125 -1.57 -15.83 0.52
N VAL A 126 -0.70 -15.45 -0.43
CA VAL A 126 0.60 -14.84 -0.13
C VAL A 126 0.37 -13.37 0.18
N GLY A 127 0.21 -13.06 1.46
CA GLY A 127 0.00 -11.71 1.96
C GLY A 127 -0.09 -11.65 3.48
N SER A 128 0.09 -10.45 4.02
CA SER A 128 0.06 -10.18 5.45
C SER A 128 -0.65 -8.87 5.74
N VAL A 129 -1.27 -8.79 6.91
CA VAL A 129 -1.75 -7.55 7.54
C VAL A 129 -0.72 -7.15 8.61
N TYR A 130 -0.49 -5.85 8.74
CA TYR A 130 0.47 -5.30 9.69
C TYR A 130 -0.25 -4.36 10.64
N LEU A 131 0.03 -4.52 11.93
CA LEU A 131 -0.44 -3.60 12.96
C LEU A 131 0.74 -3.25 13.86
N ALA A 132 0.90 -1.97 14.17
CA ALA A 132 1.84 -1.53 15.20
C ALA A 132 1.21 -0.43 16.05
N SER A 133 1.56 -0.39 17.33
CA SER A 133 1.21 0.73 18.22
C SER A 133 2.44 1.15 19.01
N SER A 134 2.70 2.46 19.04
CA SER A 134 3.79 3.04 19.81
C SER A 134 3.49 4.51 20.11
N ASN A 135 3.64 4.92 21.37
CA ASN A 135 3.50 6.33 21.81
C ASN A 135 2.21 7.00 21.30
N GLY A 136 1.06 6.32 21.41
CA GLY A 136 -0.23 6.86 20.94
C GLY A 136 -0.32 7.00 19.41
N GLN A 137 0.51 6.30 18.64
CA GLN A 137 0.40 6.22 17.18
C GLN A 137 0.08 4.78 16.79
N THR A 138 -0.92 4.59 15.93
CA THR A 138 -1.27 3.30 15.36
C THR A 138 -0.94 3.24 13.87
N LEU A 139 -0.12 2.27 13.48
CA LEU A 139 0.12 1.90 12.09
C LEU A 139 -0.76 0.72 11.73
N VAL A 140 -1.51 0.84 10.63
CA VAL A 140 -2.21 -0.30 10.02
C VAL A 140 -1.80 -0.42 8.56
N GLY A 141 -1.58 -1.64 8.08
CA GLY A 141 -1.25 -1.86 6.69
C GLY A 141 -1.57 -3.26 6.20
N PHE A 142 -1.43 -3.45 4.90
CA PHE A 142 -1.55 -4.75 4.27
C PHE A 142 -0.54 -4.86 3.13
N ALA A 143 -0.19 -6.10 2.78
CA ALA A 143 0.54 -6.45 1.57
C ALA A 143 -0.01 -7.77 1.02
N PHE A 144 -0.20 -7.86 -0.29
CA PHE A 144 -0.57 -9.12 -0.94
C PHE A 144 0.02 -9.23 -2.34
N SER A 145 0.39 -10.46 -2.71
CA SER A 145 0.97 -10.77 -4.01
C SER A 145 -0.08 -10.94 -5.10
N ILE A 146 0.26 -10.51 -6.32
CA ILE A 146 -0.60 -10.54 -7.51
C ILE A 146 0.18 -11.19 -8.64
N SER A 147 -0.32 -12.31 -9.15
CA SER A 147 0.42 -13.12 -10.13
C SER A 147 0.63 -12.40 -11.46
N GLN A 148 -0.28 -11.50 -11.85
CA GLN A 148 -0.10 -10.70 -13.07
C GLN A 148 1.08 -9.72 -12.99
N LEU A 149 1.60 -9.44 -11.79
CA LEU A 149 2.76 -8.59 -11.61
C LEU A 149 4.08 -9.38 -11.61
N ASP A 150 4.08 -10.71 -11.66
CA ASP A 150 5.33 -11.47 -11.56
C ASP A 150 6.28 -11.19 -12.74
N THR A 151 5.75 -10.91 -13.94
CA THR A 151 6.58 -10.47 -15.09
C THR A 151 7.34 -9.18 -14.81
N LEU A 152 6.75 -8.27 -14.02
CA LEU A 152 7.42 -7.05 -13.59
C LEU A 152 8.64 -7.41 -12.73
N GLY A 153 8.43 -8.25 -11.70
CA GLY A 153 9.48 -8.69 -10.79
C GLY A 153 10.61 -9.45 -11.47
N GLN A 154 10.30 -10.33 -12.42
CA GLN A 154 11.30 -11.01 -13.26
C GLN A 154 12.14 -10.04 -14.11
N THR A 155 11.58 -8.88 -14.47
CA THR A 155 12.27 -7.88 -15.32
C THR A 155 13.13 -6.91 -14.50
N ILE A 156 12.63 -6.45 -13.35
CA ILE A 156 13.26 -5.38 -12.56
C ILE A 156 13.97 -5.87 -11.29
N GLY A 157 13.78 -7.14 -10.96
CA GLY A 157 14.31 -7.79 -9.76
C GLY A 157 13.49 -7.47 -8.51
N ASN A 158 14.17 -7.55 -7.37
CA ASN A 158 13.59 -7.22 -6.09
C ASN A 158 13.66 -5.70 -5.83
N ILE A 159 12.52 -5.01 -5.88
CA ILE A 159 12.41 -3.58 -5.58
C ILE A 159 11.18 -3.28 -4.73
N GLY A 160 11.20 -2.14 -4.03
CA GLY A 160 10.01 -1.50 -3.47
C GLY A 160 9.92 -0.07 -4.00
N LEU A 161 8.74 0.35 -4.47
CA LEU A 161 8.46 1.75 -4.76
C LEU A 161 7.22 2.18 -3.99
N PHE A 162 7.45 2.95 -2.93
CA PHE A 162 6.43 3.32 -1.96
C PHE A 162 6.36 4.84 -1.78
N PRO A 163 5.68 5.57 -2.69
CA PRO A 163 5.41 6.97 -2.47
C PRO A 163 4.57 7.17 -1.21
N ASN A 164 4.91 8.21 -0.47
CA ASN A 164 4.14 8.70 0.65
C ASN A 164 3.23 9.86 0.22
N PHE A 165 2.03 9.92 0.76
CA PHE A 165 1.06 10.96 0.48
C PHE A 165 0.07 11.13 1.64
N ASP A 166 -0.55 12.30 1.71
CA ASP A 166 -1.60 12.60 2.68
C ASP A 166 -2.98 12.23 2.11
N VAL A 167 -3.77 11.50 2.89
CA VAL A 167 -5.17 11.19 2.58
C VAL A 167 -6.02 11.65 3.76
N ARG A 168 -6.69 12.79 3.61
CA ARG A 168 -7.55 13.38 4.65
C ARG A 168 -6.81 13.60 5.99
N GLY A 169 -5.56 14.05 5.94
CA GLY A 169 -4.74 14.26 7.14
C GLY A 169 -4.06 13.00 7.68
N VAL A 170 -4.30 11.84 7.06
CA VAL A 170 -3.63 10.58 7.40
C VAL A 170 -2.44 10.35 6.48
N ASN A 171 -1.28 10.10 7.06
CA ASN A 171 -0.09 9.76 6.31
C ASN A 171 -0.18 8.33 5.78
N VAL A 172 -0.18 8.18 4.45
CA VAL A 172 -0.29 6.88 3.76
C VAL A 172 0.93 6.63 2.89
N THR A 173 1.55 5.47 3.07
CA THR A 173 2.64 4.94 2.25
C THR A 173 2.11 3.74 1.50
N ALA A 174 1.97 3.84 0.17
CA ALA A 174 1.42 2.75 -0.63
C ALA A 174 2.10 2.64 -1.97
N GLY A 175 2.23 1.41 -2.46
CA GLY A 175 2.97 1.15 -3.67
C GLY A 175 3.10 -0.32 -4.02
N ILE A 176 4.15 -0.62 -4.77
CA ILE A 176 4.41 -1.94 -5.35
C ILE A 176 5.70 -2.48 -4.74
N PHE A 177 5.68 -3.73 -4.35
CA PHE A 177 6.87 -4.53 -4.09
C PHE A 177 7.02 -5.58 -5.18
N SER A 178 8.24 -5.88 -5.57
CA SER A 178 8.52 -6.91 -6.57
C SER A 178 9.60 -7.86 -6.13
N SER A 179 9.64 -9.03 -6.76
CA SER A 179 10.67 -10.05 -6.57
C SER A 179 11.00 -10.71 -7.90
N GLY A 180 12.24 -11.19 -8.06
CA GLY A 180 12.59 -12.06 -9.18
C GLY A 180 11.94 -13.45 -9.08
N GLU A 181 11.39 -13.80 -7.92
CA GLU A 181 10.67 -15.05 -7.66
C GLU A 181 9.18 -14.91 -7.96
N GLU A 182 8.60 -15.94 -8.57
CA GLU A 182 7.17 -16.02 -8.87
C GLU A 182 6.34 -15.98 -7.58
N GLY A 183 5.18 -15.33 -7.62
CA GLY A 183 4.27 -15.23 -6.49
C GLY A 183 4.67 -14.23 -5.41
N LYS A 184 5.76 -13.48 -5.59
CA LYS A 184 6.30 -12.52 -4.61
C LYS A 184 6.32 -11.06 -5.12
N THR A 185 5.52 -10.74 -6.12
CA THR A 185 5.30 -9.35 -6.56
C THR A 185 3.86 -8.93 -6.25
N GLY A 186 3.65 -7.73 -5.73
CA GLY A 186 2.34 -7.33 -5.22
C GLY A 186 2.19 -5.86 -4.86
N LEU A 187 1.07 -5.57 -4.19
CA LEU A 187 0.73 -4.25 -3.69
C LEU A 187 0.78 -4.23 -2.17
N ALA A 188 1.23 -3.11 -1.61
CA ALA A 188 1.12 -2.86 -0.19
C ALA A 188 0.72 -1.42 0.10
N ALA A 189 0.00 -1.22 1.19
CA ALA A 189 -0.39 0.09 1.69
C ALA A 189 -0.36 0.10 3.22
N PHE A 190 0.07 1.22 3.77
CA PHE A 190 0.23 1.43 5.19
C PHE A 190 -0.24 2.83 5.54
N ALA A 191 -1.05 2.97 6.59
CA ALA A 191 -1.59 4.23 7.07
C ALA A 191 -1.22 4.43 8.53
N ASN A 192 -0.69 5.61 8.87
CA ASN A 192 -0.52 6.03 10.25
C ASN A 192 -1.80 6.72 10.73
N LEU A 193 -2.63 5.99 11.46
CA LEU A 193 -3.93 6.46 11.94
C LEU A 193 -3.83 7.46 13.10
N GLY A 194 -2.62 7.66 13.65
CA GLY A 194 -2.43 8.44 14.86
C GLY A 194 -3.01 7.75 16.08
N ASP A 195 -3.53 8.54 17.02
CA ASP A 195 -4.21 8.00 18.18
C ASP A 195 -5.64 7.54 17.81
N LEU A 196 -5.98 6.32 18.23
CA LEU A 196 -7.28 5.72 18.00
C LEU A 196 -8.30 6.06 19.09
N GLU A 197 -7.85 6.52 20.25
CA GLU A 197 -8.71 6.82 21.41
C GLU A 197 -9.15 8.29 21.44
N GLY A 198 -8.50 9.15 20.65
CA GLY A 198 -8.83 10.57 20.52
C GLY A 198 -8.25 11.42 21.64
N ASP A 199 -7.33 10.87 22.42
CA ASP A 199 -6.51 11.61 23.35
C ASP A 199 -5.57 12.52 22.56
N THR A 200 -5.26 13.67 23.14
CA THR A 200 -4.21 14.53 22.59
C THR A 200 -2.92 13.72 22.55
N PRO A 201 -2.29 13.55 21.37
CA PRO A 201 -1.01 12.86 21.28
C PRO A 201 -0.06 13.48 22.28
N ASP A 202 0.71 12.64 22.98
CA ASP A 202 1.86 13.13 23.74
C ASP A 202 2.70 14.01 22.80
N ASP A 203 3.18 15.16 23.27
CA ASP A 203 4.00 16.08 22.45
C ASP A 203 5.28 15.38 21.92
N GLU A 204 5.64 14.23 22.52
CA GLU A 204 6.74 13.36 22.10
C GLU A 204 6.36 12.25 21.10
N ALA A 205 5.07 12.08 20.77
CA ALA A 205 4.57 11.07 19.85
C ALA A 205 5.09 11.33 18.42
N LYS A 206 6.06 10.54 17.99
CA LYS A 206 6.60 10.63 16.63
C LYS A 206 5.80 9.73 15.69
N PRO A 207 5.30 10.26 14.57
CA PRO A 207 4.60 9.46 13.58
C PRO A 207 5.54 8.42 12.98
N PHE A 208 4.96 7.32 12.51
CA PHE A 208 5.67 6.35 11.69
C PHE A 208 6.11 7.01 10.38
N MET A 209 7.43 7.13 10.19
CA MET A 209 7.99 7.86 9.06
C MET A 209 8.19 6.95 7.85
N PRO A 210 7.82 7.37 6.63
CA PRO A 210 8.12 6.60 5.42
C PRO A 210 9.63 6.46 5.21
N ILE A 211 10.06 5.32 4.67
CA ILE A 211 11.44 5.12 4.22
C ILE A 211 11.53 5.48 2.74
N GLU A 212 12.43 6.39 2.39
CA GLU A 212 12.63 6.78 1.00
C GLU A 212 13.24 5.64 0.19
N THR A 213 12.44 5.06 -0.72
CA THR A 213 12.94 4.09 -1.69
C THR A 213 13.48 4.81 -2.92
N THR A 214 14.76 4.60 -3.24
CA THR A 214 15.36 5.07 -4.50
C THR A 214 15.46 3.92 -5.50
N ILE A 215 14.97 4.13 -6.72
CA ILE A 215 15.11 3.18 -7.82
C ILE A 215 15.78 3.84 -9.02
N SER A 216 16.48 3.04 -9.82
CA SER A 216 17.13 3.57 -11.03
C SER A 216 16.10 4.07 -12.04
N LYS A 217 16.49 5.05 -12.86
CA LYS A 217 15.64 5.56 -13.96
C LYS A 217 15.18 4.44 -14.92
N LYS A 218 16.00 3.41 -15.11
CA LYS A 218 15.65 2.26 -15.94
C LYS A 218 14.54 1.43 -15.29
N GLN A 219 14.69 1.05 -14.01
CA GLN A 219 13.67 0.33 -13.26
C GLN A 219 12.35 1.11 -13.20
N PHE A 220 12.41 2.42 -12.96
CA PHE A 220 11.21 3.26 -12.96
C PHE A 220 10.50 3.27 -14.33
N ARG A 221 11.24 3.28 -15.44
CA ARG A 221 10.65 3.21 -16.79
C ARG A 221 9.97 1.88 -17.06
N GLU A 222 10.61 0.77 -16.68
CA GLU A 222 10.04 -0.58 -16.83
C GLU A 222 8.78 -0.73 -15.97
N LEU A 223 8.85 -0.32 -14.69
CA LEU A 223 7.71 -0.29 -13.78
C LEU A 223 6.55 0.52 -14.36
N LYS A 224 6.83 1.74 -14.83
CA LYS A 224 5.83 2.59 -15.47
C LYS A 224 5.18 1.89 -16.66
N ARG A 225 5.97 1.21 -17.51
CA ARG A 225 5.45 0.51 -18.69
C ARG A 225 4.50 -0.61 -18.29
N GLU A 226 4.89 -1.49 -17.38
CA GLU A 226 4.04 -2.63 -16.99
C GLU A 226 2.79 -2.17 -16.24
N MET A 227 2.92 -1.18 -15.34
CA MET A 227 1.76 -0.61 -14.66
C MET A 227 0.80 0.09 -15.63
N THR A 228 1.30 0.69 -16.71
CA THR A 228 0.43 1.29 -17.75
C THR A 228 -0.34 0.22 -18.49
N LYS A 229 0.31 -0.90 -18.84
CA LYS A 229 -0.36 -2.05 -19.48
C LYS A 229 -1.43 -2.62 -18.57
N LEU A 230 -1.10 -2.82 -17.29
CA LEU A 230 -2.04 -3.33 -16.30
C LEU A 230 -3.25 -2.39 -16.19
N LYS A 231 -3.02 -1.10 -15.94
CA LYS A 231 -4.07 -0.09 -15.75
C LYS A 231 -5.06 0.01 -16.92
N ASN A 232 -4.57 -0.18 -18.15
CA ASN A 232 -5.35 -0.10 -19.39
C ASN A 232 -5.88 -1.46 -19.87
N SER A 233 -5.73 -2.51 -19.06
CA SER A 233 -6.29 -3.82 -19.32
C SER A 233 -7.49 -4.02 -18.41
N SER A 234 -8.67 -4.14 -19.01
CA SER A 234 -9.86 -4.52 -18.25
C SER A 234 -9.72 -5.98 -17.80
N GLN A 235 -9.32 -6.18 -16.56
CA GLN A 235 -9.13 -7.51 -15.96
C GLN A 235 -9.34 -7.49 -14.45
N VAL A 236 -9.60 -8.67 -13.91
CA VAL A 236 -9.65 -8.92 -12.46
C VAL A 236 -8.28 -9.38 -11.98
N LEU A 237 -7.75 -8.77 -10.92
CA LEU A 237 -6.48 -9.19 -10.31
C LEU A 237 -6.58 -10.58 -9.69
N LYS A 238 -5.54 -11.37 -9.91
CA LYS A 238 -5.38 -12.73 -9.38
C LYS A 238 -4.39 -12.67 -8.23
N VAL A 239 -4.92 -12.81 -7.02
CA VAL A 239 -4.10 -12.92 -5.82
C VAL A 239 -3.42 -14.29 -5.81
N VAL A 240 -2.14 -14.31 -5.42
CA VAL A 240 -1.35 -15.54 -5.34
C VAL A 240 -1.83 -16.36 -4.15
N LYS A 241 -2.21 -17.62 -4.41
CA LYS A 241 -2.62 -18.55 -3.34
C LYS A 241 -1.40 -19.05 -2.58
N LYS A 242 -1.55 -19.25 -1.27
CA LYS A 242 -0.53 -19.92 -0.45
C LYS A 242 -0.71 -21.44 -0.62
N GLU A 243 0.36 -22.15 -0.96
CA GLU A 243 0.35 -23.61 -0.92
C GLU A 243 0.34 -24.05 0.56
N GLU A 244 -0.64 -24.87 0.93
CA GLU A 244 -0.81 -25.43 2.29
C GLU A 244 0.11 -26.62 2.54
#